data_AF-A0A5A7PKQ5-F1
#
_entry.id   AF-A0A5A7PKQ5-F1
#
_cell.length_a   1.000
_cell.length_b   1.000
_cell.length_c   1.000
_cell.angle_alpha   90.00
_cell.angle_beta   90.00
_cell.angle_gamma   90.00
#
_symmetry.space_group_name_H-M   'P 1'
#
loop_
_entity.id
_entity.type
_entity.pdbx_description
1 polymer ?
#
loop_
_entity_poly.entity_id
_entity_poly.type
_entity_poly.pdbx_seq_one_letter_code
_entity_poly.pdbx_strand_id
1 'polypeptide(L)'
;MCPTTTCTADGAGTTTITAVHPDVIQSHILNRLDGAALASASCTSPQLLSLCREDWLWREICNSTWPSTADPAIRAAIYALPSGHRSLYSDCFPSARPHSFPHGKTIFPGTPPEFLISAVDIHYDGRLIHSMVLKTETLSGWFQSSPFRLDLLSPKETLHTPLKSDDDWAARAASLLRVSWILIDPRRRRAVYVAGSGAVEASRDWLTGELQLRCATVVDGLLVILTPIIFLLLSSLPLFRLR
;
A
#
# COMPACT_ATOMS: atom_id res chain seq x y z
N MET A 1 47.09 -22.21 54.77
CA MET A 1 47.38 -21.72 53.41
C MET A 1 46.59 -22.60 52.44
N CYS A 2 45.49 -22.08 51.90
CA CYS A 2 44.68 -22.76 50.88
C CYS A 2 45.01 -22.12 49.54
N PRO A 3 45.16 -22.90 48.44
CA PRO A 3 45.34 -22.30 47.14
C PRO A 3 43.97 -21.78 46.65
N THR A 4 43.90 -20.49 46.40
CA THR A 4 42.78 -19.88 45.66
C THR A 4 42.91 -20.32 44.21
N THR A 5 42.04 -21.25 43.79
CA THR A 5 41.88 -21.59 42.37
C THR A 5 41.24 -20.40 41.68
N THR A 6 42.05 -19.65 40.94
CA THR A 6 41.58 -18.66 39.98
C THR A 6 40.87 -19.41 38.87
N CYS A 7 39.54 -19.37 38.85
CA CYS A 7 38.78 -19.75 37.67
C CYS A 7 39.08 -18.71 36.58
N THR A 8 39.99 -19.06 35.66
CA THR A 8 40.01 -18.46 34.33
C THR A 8 38.67 -18.80 33.70
N ALA A 9 37.75 -17.85 33.72
CA ALA A 9 36.63 -17.86 32.79
C ALA A 9 37.27 -17.83 31.40
N ASP A 10 37.27 -18.97 30.71
CA ASP A 10 37.51 -19.02 29.29
C ASP A 10 36.65 -17.92 28.66
N GLY A 11 37.30 -17.01 27.95
CA GLY A 11 36.64 -15.97 27.20
C GLY A 11 35.72 -16.65 26.20
N ALA A 12 34.45 -16.81 26.59
CA ALA A 12 33.37 -17.14 25.69
C ALA A 12 33.38 -16.05 24.63
N GLY A 13 34.01 -16.34 23.49
CA GLY A 13 34.20 -15.40 22.42
C GLY A 13 32.84 -14.89 22.02
N THR A 14 32.52 -13.66 22.41
CA THR A 14 31.28 -12.99 22.05
C THR A 14 31.33 -12.76 20.54
N THR A 15 30.80 -13.71 19.78
CA THR A 15 30.64 -13.57 18.34
C THR A 15 29.53 -12.56 18.10
N THR A 16 29.89 -11.42 17.54
CA THR A 16 28.93 -10.38 17.15
C THR A 16 28.20 -10.80 15.87
N ILE A 17 27.00 -10.27 15.65
CA ILE A 17 26.24 -10.50 14.39
C ILE A 17 27.04 -10.09 13.15
N THR A 18 27.99 -9.15 13.31
CA THR A 18 28.89 -8.68 12.26
C THR A 18 29.89 -9.75 11.79
N ALA A 19 30.10 -10.82 12.56
CA ALA A 19 30.94 -11.95 12.17
C ALA A 19 30.24 -12.89 11.17
N VAL A 20 28.91 -12.78 11.02
CA VAL A 20 28.15 -13.53 10.01
C VAL A 20 28.32 -12.86 8.64
N HIS A 21 28.49 -13.66 7.59
CA HIS A 21 28.63 -13.15 6.22
C HIS A 21 27.40 -12.32 5.81
N PRO A 22 27.58 -11.14 5.17
CA PRO A 22 26.47 -10.28 4.73
C PRO A 22 25.38 -10.99 3.94
N ASP A 23 25.75 -11.89 3.03
CA ASP A 23 24.78 -12.64 2.22
C ASP A 23 23.87 -13.52 3.08
N VAL A 24 24.38 -14.12 4.16
CA VAL A 24 23.57 -14.94 5.08
C VAL A 24 22.60 -14.05 5.84
N ILE A 25 23.06 -12.89 6.30
CA ILE A 25 22.21 -11.89 6.95
C ILE A 25 21.09 -11.45 6.00
N GLN A 26 21.41 -11.13 4.74
CA GLN A 26 20.43 -10.66 3.76
C GLN A 26 19.43 -11.74 3.33
N SER A 27 19.92 -12.91 2.94
CA SER A 27 19.11 -13.99 2.34
C SER A 27 18.38 -14.89 3.33
N HIS A 28 18.73 -14.88 4.61
CA HIS A 28 18.10 -15.74 5.62
C HIS A 28 17.55 -15.00 6.84
N ILE A 29 17.98 -13.76 7.10
CA ILE A 29 17.52 -12.97 8.25
C ILE A 29 16.67 -11.79 7.80
N LEU A 30 17.23 -10.85 7.04
CA LEU A 30 16.55 -9.60 6.69
C LEU A 30 15.34 -9.79 5.79
N ASN A 31 15.36 -10.79 4.89
CA ASN A 31 14.21 -11.10 4.02
C ASN A 31 13.00 -11.70 4.76
N ARG A 32 13.12 -12.01 6.05
CA ARG A 32 12.02 -12.50 6.90
C ARG A 32 11.40 -11.39 7.75
N LEU A 33 11.98 -10.20 7.73
CA LEU A 33 11.51 -9.06 8.50
C LEU A 33 10.44 -8.30 7.72
N ASP A 34 9.40 -7.83 8.43
CA ASP A 34 8.49 -6.84 7.87
C ASP A 34 9.18 -5.46 7.77
N GLY A 35 8.55 -4.50 7.09
CA GLY A 35 9.19 -3.19 6.87
C GLY A 35 9.45 -2.41 8.16
N ALA A 36 8.61 -2.57 9.19
CA ALA A 36 8.82 -1.94 10.49
C ALA A 36 10.03 -2.55 11.23
N ALA A 37 10.15 -3.87 11.27
CA ALA A 37 11.30 -4.56 11.86
C ALA A 37 12.58 -4.30 11.05
N LEU A 38 12.51 -4.24 9.73
CA LEU A 38 13.64 -3.90 8.86
C LEU A 38 14.13 -2.46 9.11
N ALA A 39 13.20 -1.50 9.26
CA ALA A 39 13.53 -0.14 9.66
C ALA A 39 14.20 -0.11 11.05
N SER A 40 13.68 -0.85 12.03
CA SER A 40 14.26 -0.96 13.37
C SER A 40 15.67 -1.56 13.35
N ALA A 41 15.86 -2.66 12.61
CA ALA A 41 17.16 -3.32 12.44
C ALA A 41 18.21 -2.35 11.83
N SER A 42 17.79 -1.51 10.89
CA SER A 42 18.67 -0.52 10.27
C SER A 42 19.23 0.53 11.24
N CYS A 43 18.57 0.75 12.39
CA CYS A 43 19.01 1.72 13.40
C CYS A 43 20.05 1.16 14.38
N THR A 44 20.31 -0.15 14.35
CA THR A 44 21.14 -0.81 15.37
C THR A 44 22.65 -0.70 15.10
N SER A 45 23.07 -0.63 13.84
CA SER A 45 24.48 -0.50 13.44
C SER A 45 24.64 0.00 12.00
N PRO A 46 25.80 0.61 11.65
CA PRO A 46 26.08 1.01 10.26
C PRO A 46 26.07 -0.15 9.26
N GLN A 47 26.50 -1.35 9.68
CA GLN A 47 26.49 -2.54 8.82
C GLN A 47 25.06 -2.96 8.49
N LEU A 48 24.19 -3.09 9.50
CA LEU A 48 22.78 -3.43 9.27
C LEU A 48 22.05 -2.32 8.51
N LEU A 49 22.37 -1.05 8.76
CA LEU A 49 21.87 0.06 7.95
C LEU A 49 22.21 -0.12 6.47
N SER A 50 23.46 -0.47 6.15
CA SER A 50 23.89 -0.71 4.77
C SER A 50 23.12 -1.86 4.14
N LEU A 51 22.99 -2.99 4.85
CA LEU A 51 22.29 -4.17 4.31
C LEU A 51 20.79 -3.94 4.15
N CYS A 52 20.15 -3.19 5.06
CA CYS A 52 18.73 -2.85 4.98
C CYS A 52 18.42 -1.79 3.92
N ARG A 53 19.41 -1.17 3.25
CA ARG A 53 19.18 -0.20 2.17
C ARG A 53 18.93 -0.85 0.82
N GLU A 54 19.17 -2.15 0.69
CA GLU A 54 18.94 -2.88 -0.54
C GLU A 54 17.47 -2.78 -0.98
N ASP A 55 17.24 -2.22 -2.18
CA ASP A 55 15.89 -1.93 -2.68
C ASP A 55 15.05 -3.18 -2.87
N TRP A 56 15.65 -4.34 -3.15
CA TRP A 56 14.92 -5.59 -3.36
C TRP A 56 14.18 -6.06 -2.10
N LEU A 57 14.72 -5.82 -0.90
CA LEU A 57 14.04 -6.14 0.37
C LEU A 57 12.75 -5.33 0.48
N TRP A 58 12.83 -4.03 0.24
CA TRP A 58 11.68 -3.13 0.28
C TRP A 58 10.70 -3.40 -0.86
N ARG A 59 11.19 -3.80 -2.04
CA ARG A 59 10.34 -4.21 -3.16
C ARG A 59 9.50 -5.43 -2.81
N GLU A 60 10.10 -6.45 -2.20
CA GLU A 60 9.38 -7.66 -1.78
C GLU A 60 8.32 -7.34 -0.72
N ILE A 61 8.66 -6.47 0.24
CA ILE A 61 7.73 -5.99 1.25
C ILE A 61 6.58 -5.19 0.61
N CYS A 62 6.88 -4.25 -0.29
CA CYS A 62 5.84 -3.49 -0.98
C CYS A 62 4.93 -4.40 -1.81
N ASN A 63 5.48 -5.31 -2.60
CA ASN A 63 4.70 -6.21 -3.46
C ASN A 63 3.84 -7.19 -2.66
N SER A 64 4.31 -7.64 -1.50
CA SER A 64 3.51 -8.49 -0.60
C SER A 64 2.44 -7.72 0.17
N THR A 65 2.68 -6.44 0.47
CA THR A 65 1.71 -5.57 1.17
C THR A 65 0.65 -5.00 0.22
N TRP A 66 1.07 -4.63 -0.98
CA TRP A 66 0.28 -3.97 -2.02
C TRP A 66 0.61 -4.62 -3.38
N PRO A 67 -0.09 -5.70 -3.76
CA PRO A 67 0.18 -6.47 -4.98
C PRO A 67 0.28 -5.63 -6.26
N SER A 68 -0.49 -4.56 -6.37
CA SER A 68 -0.46 -3.60 -7.48
C SER A 68 0.92 -2.95 -7.68
N THR A 69 1.81 -2.96 -6.68
CA THR A 69 3.18 -2.43 -6.82
C THR A 69 4.12 -3.34 -7.61
N ALA A 70 3.74 -4.61 -7.81
CA ALA A 70 4.48 -5.52 -8.67
C ALA A 70 4.26 -5.25 -10.16
N ASP A 71 3.28 -4.41 -10.52
CA ASP A 71 2.95 -4.10 -11.91
C ASP A 71 4.12 -3.37 -12.62
N PRO A 72 4.59 -3.89 -13.78
CA PRO A 72 5.68 -3.29 -14.53
C PRO A 72 5.44 -1.82 -14.93
N ALA A 73 4.19 -1.39 -15.10
CA ALA A 73 3.83 -0.04 -15.54
C ALA A 73 4.18 1.04 -14.51
N ILE A 74 4.20 0.71 -13.21
CA ILE A 74 4.54 1.70 -12.15
C ILE A 74 5.98 1.60 -11.68
N ARG A 75 6.68 0.52 -12.05
CA ARG A 75 8.04 0.25 -11.63
C ARG A 75 8.99 1.42 -11.90
N ALA A 76 8.89 2.05 -13.08
CA ALA A 76 9.69 3.22 -13.41
C ALA A 76 9.40 4.42 -12.49
N ALA A 77 8.14 4.64 -12.13
CA ALA A 77 7.75 5.70 -11.21
C ALA A 77 8.23 5.43 -9.77
N ILE A 78 8.19 4.17 -9.32
CA ILE A 78 8.72 3.79 -7.99
C ILE A 78 10.23 3.95 -7.93
N TYR A 79 10.97 3.48 -8.94
CA TYR A 79 12.43 3.69 -8.99
C TYR A 79 12.81 5.17 -9.07
N ALA A 80 11.93 6.00 -9.64
CA ALA A 80 12.13 7.43 -9.63
C ALA A 80 11.95 8.03 -8.23
N LEU A 81 11.42 7.36 -7.20
CA LEU A 81 11.38 7.92 -5.85
C LEU A 81 12.80 8.09 -5.26
N PRO A 82 13.03 9.01 -4.29
CA PRO A 82 14.37 9.28 -3.75
C PRO A 82 15.11 8.05 -3.19
N SER A 83 14.38 7.07 -2.67
CA SER A 83 14.92 5.79 -2.19
C SER A 83 14.07 4.60 -2.67
N GLY A 84 13.53 4.68 -3.89
CA GLY A 84 12.81 3.57 -4.50
C GLY A 84 11.65 3.06 -3.65
N HIS A 85 11.61 1.73 -3.47
CA HIS A 85 10.55 1.04 -2.71
C HIS A 85 10.59 1.39 -1.22
N ARG A 86 11.75 1.76 -0.67
CA ARG A 86 11.85 2.20 0.73
C ARG A 86 11.11 3.52 0.95
N SER A 87 11.22 4.46 0.00
CA SER A 87 10.44 5.70 0.03
C SER A 87 8.95 5.41 -0.12
N LEU A 88 8.57 4.53 -1.05
CA LEU A 88 7.18 4.12 -1.24
C LEU A 88 6.59 3.57 0.06
N TYR A 89 7.27 2.60 0.68
CA TYR A 89 6.84 2.01 1.94
C TYR A 89 6.73 3.08 3.03
N SER A 90 7.75 3.92 3.20
CA SER A 90 7.72 4.98 4.23
C SER A 90 6.62 6.02 4.01
N ASP A 91 6.29 6.34 2.77
CA ASP A 91 5.22 7.29 2.41
C ASP A 91 3.82 6.68 2.60
N CYS A 92 3.70 5.35 2.49
CA CYS A 92 2.41 4.65 2.50
C CYS A 92 2.14 3.87 3.79
N PHE A 93 3.15 3.63 4.62
CA PHE A 93 3.00 2.86 5.85
C PHE A 93 2.11 3.63 6.83
N PRO A 94 1.00 3.03 7.30
CA PRO A 94 0.07 3.68 8.22
C PRO A 94 0.71 3.78 9.62
N SER A 95 1.60 4.75 9.80
CA SER A 95 2.12 5.07 11.13
C SER A 95 1.07 5.88 11.90
N ALA A 96 0.86 5.58 13.18
CA ALA A 96 -0.11 6.24 14.07
C ALA A 96 0.19 7.73 14.36
N ARG A 97 1.09 8.34 13.58
CA ARG A 97 1.45 9.75 13.71
C ARG A 97 0.97 10.45 12.44
N PRO A 98 0.19 11.53 12.55
CA PRO A 98 -0.01 12.42 11.41
C PRO A 98 1.37 12.76 10.88
N HIS A 99 1.61 12.50 9.59
CA HIS A 99 2.85 12.90 8.96
C HIS A 99 3.01 14.39 9.23
N SER A 100 3.93 14.76 10.12
CA SER A 100 4.32 16.15 10.26
C SER A 100 5.03 16.47 8.95
N PHE A 101 4.29 17.02 7.99
CA PHE A 101 4.90 17.66 6.84
C PHE A 101 5.96 18.60 7.40
N PRO A 102 7.23 18.52 6.95
CA PRO A 102 8.25 19.44 7.40
C PRO A 102 7.72 20.85 7.20
N HIS A 103 7.45 21.55 8.30
CA HIS A 103 7.10 22.96 8.29
C HIS A 103 8.34 23.71 7.81
N GLY A 104 8.46 23.91 6.51
CA GLY A 104 9.69 24.44 5.96
C GLY A 104 9.82 24.34 4.45
N LYS A 105 8.80 24.80 3.72
CA LYS A 105 8.90 25.54 2.45
C LYS A 105 7.47 25.78 2.00
N THR A 106 7.09 27.05 1.93
CA THR A 106 5.93 27.52 1.18
C THR A 106 5.83 26.73 -0.12
N ILE A 107 4.81 25.87 -0.22
CA ILE A 107 4.41 25.26 -1.48
C ILE A 107 3.88 26.45 -2.28
N PHE A 108 4.72 27.08 -3.08
CA PHE A 108 4.24 27.81 -4.25
C PHE A 108 3.22 26.89 -4.94
N PRO A 109 2.08 27.38 -5.44
CA PRO A 109 1.15 26.57 -6.21
C PRO A 109 1.87 26.15 -7.50
N GLY A 110 2.70 25.11 -7.40
CA GLY A 110 3.41 24.53 -8.50
C GLY A 110 2.38 23.99 -9.47
N THR A 111 2.74 24.00 -10.75
CA THR A 111 1.91 23.41 -11.81
C THR A 111 1.40 22.04 -11.37
N PRO A 112 0.07 21.79 -11.42
CA PRO A 112 -0.49 20.49 -11.10
C PRO A 112 0.20 19.41 -11.97
N PRO A 113 0.36 18.20 -11.44
CA PRO A 113 1.05 17.14 -12.18
C PRO A 113 0.20 16.75 -13.37
N GLU A 114 0.76 16.63 -14.57
CA GLU A 114 -0.01 16.30 -15.79
C GLU A 114 -0.84 15.02 -15.63
N PHE A 115 -0.31 14.05 -14.88
CA PHE A 115 -1.01 12.83 -14.52
C PHE A 115 -0.60 12.33 -13.13
N LEU A 116 -1.45 11.49 -12.57
CA LEU A 116 -1.20 10.70 -11.37
C LEU A 116 -1.28 9.21 -11.73
N ILE A 117 -0.60 8.38 -10.94
CA ILE A 117 -0.67 6.92 -11.05
C ILE A 117 -1.39 6.39 -9.82
N SER A 118 -2.46 5.64 -10.02
CA SER A 118 -3.17 4.91 -8.96
C SER A 118 -2.80 3.45 -9.03
N ALA A 119 -2.30 2.89 -7.92
CA ALA A 119 -2.12 1.46 -7.73
C ALA A 119 -3.18 0.99 -6.71
N VAL A 120 -4.05 0.08 -7.13
CA VAL A 120 -5.26 -0.28 -6.39
C VAL A 120 -5.36 -1.79 -6.25
N ASP A 121 -5.56 -2.24 -5.01
CA ASP A 121 -5.78 -3.63 -4.65
C ASP A 121 -7.11 -3.78 -3.91
N ILE A 122 -7.96 -4.67 -4.41
CA ILE A 122 -9.27 -4.98 -3.84
C ILE A 122 -9.21 -6.36 -3.23
N HIS A 123 -9.56 -6.43 -1.95
CA HIS A 123 -9.60 -7.67 -1.20
C HIS A 123 -11.03 -7.96 -0.77
N TYR A 124 -11.41 -9.22 -0.81
CA TYR A 124 -12.63 -9.75 -0.24
C TYR A 124 -12.26 -10.77 0.83
N ASP A 125 -12.68 -10.53 2.07
CA ASP A 125 -12.40 -11.43 3.21
C ASP A 125 -10.91 -11.79 3.33
N GLY A 126 -10.05 -10.76 3.21
CA GLY A 126 -8.60 -10.88 3.26
C GLY A 126 -7.93 -11.49 2.02
N ARG A 127 -8.69 -11.91 1.00
CA ARG A 127 -8.15 -12.45 -0.26
C ARG A 127 -8.17 -11.41 -1.36
N LEU A 128 -7.06 -11.24 -2.07
CA LEU A 128 -6.97 -10.38 -3.24
C LEU A 128 -7.93 -10.90 -4.33
N ILE A 129 -8.87 -10.06 -4.76
CA ILE A 129 -9.80 -10.35 -5.86
C ILE A 129 -9.52 -9.52 -7.11
N HIS A 130 -8.82 -8.39 -6.97
CA HIS A 130 -8.42 -7.55 -8.08
C HIS A 130 -7.21 -6.68 -7.71
N SER A 131 -6.30 -6.49 -8.67
CA SER A 131 -5.09 -5.66 -8.52
C SER A 131 -4.85 -4.96 -9.85
N MET A 132 -4.70 -3.64 -9.82
CA MET A 132 -4.62 -2.84 -11.04
C MET A 132 -3.83 -1.56 -10.86
N VAL A 133 -3.41 -1.02 -12.00
CA VAL A 133 -2.74 0.27 -12.11
C VAL A 133 -3.47 1.14 -13.13
N LEU A 134 -3.76 2.38 -12.74
CA LEU A 134 -4.33 3.39 -13.62
C LEU A 134 -3.43 4.61 -13.70
N LYS A 135 -3.36 5.18 -14.90
CA LYS A 135 -2.80 6.51 -15.14
C LYS A 135 -3.94 7.47 -15.40
N THR A 136 -4.03 8.53 -14.62
CA THR A 136 -5.14 9.50 -14.68
C THR A 136 -4.60 10.90 -14.99
N GLU A 137 -5.06 11.51 -16.08
CA GLU A 137 -4.70 12.88 -16.46
C GLU A 137 -5.43 13.90 -15.58
N THR A 138 -4.67 14.75 -14.88
CA THR A 138 -5.28 15.70 -13.91
C THR A 138 -5.85 16.96 -14.56
N LEU A 139 -5.42 17.23 -15.79
CA LEU A 139 -5.85 18.40 -16.56
C LEU A 139 -7.14 18.11 -17.35
N SER A 140 -7.62 16.87 -17.35
CA SER A 140 -8.87 16.49 -17.99
C SER A 140 -10.08 17.07 -17.24
N GLY A 141 -11.13 17.45 -17.98
CA GLY A 141 -12.37 17.95 -17.38
C GLY A 141 -13.04 16.92 -16.45
N TRP A 142 -12.85 15.63 -16.74
CA TRP A 142 -13.31 14.53 -15.88
C TRP A 142 -12.65 14.56 -14.50
N PHE A 143 -11.32 14.63 -14.46
CA PHE A 143 -10.58 14.71 -13.20
C PHE A 143 -10.91 15.98 -12.43
N GLN A 144 -11.03 17.13 -13.10
CA GLN A 144 -11.40 18.39 -12.45
C GLN A 144 -12.80 18.36 -11.84
N SER A 145 -13.71 17.56 -12.41
CA SER A 145 -15.06 17.36 -11.88
C SER A 145 -15.13 16.32 -10.77
N SER A 146 -14.23 15.33 -10.77
CA SER A 146 -14.17 14.25 -9.75
C SER A 146 -12.75 13.69 -9.60
N PRO A 147 -11.85 14.37 -8.86
CA PRO A 147 -10.40 14.12 -8.86
C PRO A 147 -9.94 12.81 -8.20
N PHE A 148 -10.86 11.99 -7.71
CA PHE A 148 -10.56 10.73 -7.03
C PHE A 148 -11.56 9.62 -7.37
N ARG A 149 -12.32 9.79 -8.45
CA ARG A 149 -13.17 8.74 -9.00
C ARG A 149 -12.31 7.78 -9.80
N LEU A 150 -12.39 6.50 -9.47
CA LEU A 150 -11.72 5.43 -10.19
C LEU A 150 -12.76 4.44 -10.70
N ASP A 151 -12.82 4.32 -12.02
CA ASP A 151 -13.63 3.30 -12.67
C ASP A 151 -12.73 2.05 -12.79
N LEU A 152 -12.84 1.16 -11.79
CA LEU A 152 -11.89 0.05 -11.61
C LEU A 152 -12.17 -1.12 -12.56
N LEU A 153 -13.40 -1.28 -13.01
CA LEU A 153 -13.78 -2.33 -13.95
C LEU A 153 -14.30 -1.72 -15.23
N SER A 154 -13.85 -2.28 -16.36
CA SER A 154 -14.49 -1.95 -17.63
C SER A 154 -15.93 -2.49 -17.64
N PRO A 155 -16.86 -1.91 -18.42
CA PRO A 155 -18.26 -2.37 -18.47
C PRO A 155 -18.44 -3.85 -18.86
N LYS A 156 -17.40 -4.49 -19.41
CA LYS A 156 -17.40 -5.90 -19.82
C LYS A 156 -16.74 -6.82 -18.78
N GLU A 157 -16.10 -6.26 -17.77
CA GLU A 157 -15.34 -7.00 -16.78
C GLU A 157 -16.18 -7.14 -15.52
N THR A 158 -16.43 -8.37 -15.10
CA THR A 158 -17.16 -8.67 -13.88
C THR A 158 -16.29 -9.45 -12.94
N LEU A 159 -16.17 -8.97 -11.70
CA LEU A 159 -15.53 -9.78 -10.66
C LEU A 159 -16.56 -10.72 -10.06
N HIS A 160 -16.22 -12.01 -10.01
CA HIS A 160 -16.98 -12.97 -9.25
C HIS A 160 -16.74 -12.73 -7.77
N THR A 161 -17.78 -12.27 -7.07
CA THR A 161 -17.78 -12.20 -5.61
C THR A 161 -18.81 -13.17 -5.07
N PRO A 162 -18.52 -13.87 -3.95
CA PRO A 162 -19.46 -14.77 -3.32
C PRO A 162 -20.57 -14.02 -2.54
N LEU A 163 -20.73 -12.71 -2.75
CA LEU A 163 -21.77 -11.90 -2.14
C LEU A 163 -23.13 -12.29 -2.72
N LYS A 164 -23.96 -12.92 -1.90
CA LYS A 164 -25.36 -13.18 -2.25
C LYS A 164 -26.11 -11.86 -2.27
N SER A 165 -26.90 -11.62 -3.32
CA SER A 165 -27.82 -10.49 -3.39
C SER A 165 -29.00 -10.74 -2.44
N ASP A 166 -28.88 -10.29 -1.19
CA ASP A 166 -29.94 -10.26 -0.17
C ASP A 166 -29.99 -8.88 0.50
N ASP A 167 -30.94 -8.65 1.41
CA ASP A 167 -31.14 -7.34 2.04
C ASP A 167 -29.93 -6.82 2.84
N ASP A 168 -29.05 -7.71 3.32
CA ASP A 168 -27.85 -7.38 4.10
C ASP A 168 -26.57 -7.33 3.26
N TRP A 169 -26.69 -7.36 1.93
CA TRP A 169 -25.53 -7.38 1.03
C TRP A 169 -24.62 -6.17 1.24
N ALA A 170 -25.18 -4.98 1.46
CA ALA A 170 -24.42 -3.74 1.58
C ALA A 170 -23.54 -3.73 2.83
N ALA A 171 -24.08 -4.15 3.98
CA ALA A 171 -23.34 -4.25 5.23
C ALA A 171 -22.23 -5.31 5.15
N ARG A 172 -22.50 -6.45 4.48
CA ARG A 172 -21.49 -7.50 4.25
C ARG A 172 -20.41 -7.05 3.27
N ALA A 173 -20.77 -6.36 2.19
CA ALA A 173 -19.82 -5.76 1.28
C ALA A 173 -18.91 -4.75 1.99
N ALA A 174 -19.48 -3.84 2.79
CA ALA A 174 -18.73 -2.85 3.55
C ALA A 174 -17.76 -3.48 4.59
N SER A 175 -18.16 -4.59 5.21
CA SER A 175 -17.33 -5.29 6.21
C SER A 175 -16.24 -6.18 5.59
N LEU A 176 -16.55 -6.87 4.49
CA LEU A 176 -15.67 -7.87 3.88
C LEU A 176 -14.77 -7.30 2.78
N LEU A 177 -15.18 -6.22 2.11
CA LEU A 177 -14.37 -5.58 1.08
C LEU A 177 -13.39 -4.60 1.71
N ARG A 178 -12.14 -4.70 1.27
CA ARG A 178 -11.05 -3.80 1.64
C ARG A 178 -10.39 -3.30 0.37
N VAL A 179 -10.03 -2.03 0.37
CA VAL A 179 -9.30 -1.40 -0.72
C VAL A 179 -8.00 -0.85 -0.18
N SER A 180 -6.89 -1.23 -0.80
CA SER A 180 -5.63 -0.52 -0.68
C SER A 180 -5.46 0.35 -1.91
N TRP A 181 -5.25 1.65 -1.71
CA TRP A 181 -5.03 2.57 -2.82
C TRP A 181 -3.79 3.43 -2.53
N ILE A 182 -2.78 3.27 -3.39
CA ILE A 182 -1.60 4.12 -3.42
C ILE A 182 -1.72 5.08 -4.60
N LEU A 183 -1.52 6.37 -4.34
CA LEU A 183 -1.44 7.40 -5.36
C LEU A 183 0.00 7.88 -5.46
N ILE A 184 0.56 7.85 -6.67
CA ILE A 184 1.92 8.29 -6.95
C ILE A 184 1.85 9.53 -7.83
N ASP A 185 2.59 10.57 -7.43
CA ASP A 185 2.87 11.76 -8.22
C ASP A 185 4.31 11.64 -8.79
N PRO A 186 4.45 11.25 -10.08
CA PRO A 186 5.77 11.07 -10.68
C PRO A 186 6.55 12.38 -10.83
N ARG A 187 5.85 13.52 -10.96
CA ARG A 187 6.47 14.84 -11.08
C ARG A 187 7.11 15.26 -9.77
N ARG A 188 6.41 15.06 -8.66
CA ARG A 188 6.92 15.37 -7.31
C ARG A 188 7.75 14.25 -6.70
N ARG A 189 7.78 13.07 -7.32
CA ARG A 189 8.50 11.87 -6.84
C ARG A 189 8.04 11.52 -5.41
N ARG A 190 6.72 11.51 -5.21
CA ARG A 190 6.05 11.21 -3.93
C ARG A 190 4.93 10.20 -4.13
N ALA A 191 4.68 9.41 -3.08
CA ALA A 191 3.51 8.55 -2.99
C ALA A 191 2.69 8.92 -1.75
N VAL A 192 1.41 8.57 -1.76
CA VAL A 192 0.50 8.71 -0.63
C VAL A 192 -0.40 7.48 -0.59
N TYR A 193 -0.59 6.93 0.61
CA TYR A 193 -1.61 5.92 0.83
C TYR A 193 -2.95 6.60 1.06
N VAL A 194 -3.86 6.46 0.10
CA VAL A 194 -5.13 7.18 0.07
C VAL A 194 -6.20 6.41 0.84
N ALA A 195 -6.27 5.09 0.71
CA ALA A 195 -7.27 4.29 1.40
C ALA A 195 -6.68 2.95 1.86
N GLY A 196 -7.06 2.54 3.07
CA GLY A 196 -6.70 1.24 3.66
C GLY A 196 -7.66 0.71 4.72
N SER A 197 -8.70 1.46 5.04
CA SER A 197 -9.78 1.06 5.94
C SER A 197 -10.89 0.37 5.15
N GLY A 198 -11.77 -0.36 5.85
CA GLY A 198 -12.97 -0.94 5.26
C GLY A 198 -13.82 0.13 4.62
N ALA A 199 -14.58 -0.25 3.59
CA ALA A 199 -15.50 0.69 2.97
C ALA A 199 -16.46 1.24 4.04
N VAL A 200 -16.62 2.56 4.05
CA VAL A 200 -17.54 3.25 4.95
C VAL A 200 -18.98 3.00 4.52
N GLU A 201 -19.18 2.89 3.21
CA GLU A 201 -20.47 2.61 2.62
C GLU A 201 -20.28 1.78 1.35
N ALA A 202 -21.20 0.84 1.14
CA ALA A 202 -21.35 0.11 -0.11
C ALA A 202 -22.77 0.36 -0.60
N SER A 203 -22.93 0.84 -1.81
CA SER A 203 -24.23 1.04 -2.44
C SER A 203 -24.25 0.42 -3.83
N ARG A 204 -25.44 0.10 -4.34
CA ARG A 204 -25.60 -0.43 -5.70
C ARG A 204 -26.43 0.55 -6.49
N ASP A 205 -25.92 0.96 -7.63
CA ASP A 205 -26.69 1.75 -8.56
C ASP A 205 -27.88 0.91 -9.05
N TRP A 206 -29.10 1.41 -8.84
CA TRP A 206 -30.31 0.66 -9.15
C TRP A 206 -30.54 0.51 -10.66
N LEU A 207 -29.96 1.39 -11.48
CA LEU A 207 -30.11 1.40 -12.93
C LEU A 207 -29.00 0.57 -13.60
N THR A 208 -27.75 0.76 -13.20
CA THR A 208 -26.60 0.07 -13.81
C THR A 208 -26.25 -1.24 -13.12
N GLY A 209 -26.67 -1.42 -11.86
CA GLY A 209 -26.32 -2.58 -11.04
C GLY A 209 -24.88 -2.53 -10.52
N GLU A 210 -24.14 -1.44 -10.76
CA GLU A 210 -22.75 -1.26 -10.33
C GLU A 210 -22.65 -1.07 -8.82
N LEU A 211 -21.71 -1.77 -8.20
CA LEU A 211 -21.34 -1.56 -6.81
C LEU A 211 -20.50 -0.28 -6.71
N GLN A 212 -20.89 0.62 -5.83
CA GLN A 212 -20.12 1.77 -5.43
C GLN A 212 -19.60 1.54 -4.01
N LEU A 213 -18.28 1.40 -3.87
CA LEU A 213 -17.64 1.46 -2.55
C LEU A 213 -17.21 2.89 -2.29
N ARG A 214 -17.65 3.45 -1.15
CA ARG A 214 -17.16 4.72 -0.63
C ARG A 214 -16.23 4.41 0.53
N CYS A 215 -14.95 4.67 0.30
CA CYS A 215 -13.96 4.66 1.37
C CYS A 215 -13.84 6.07 1.94
N ALA A 216 -13.27 6.20 3.14
CA ALA A 216 -12.86 7.50 3.66
C ALA A 216 -11.46 7.38 4.24
N THR A 217 -10.73 8.48 4.17
CA THR A 217 -9.39 8.59 4.73
C THR A 217 -9.26 9.89 5.49
N VAL A 218 -8.36 9.93 6.47
CA VAL A 218 -8.10 11.15 7.24
C VAL A 218 -6.72 11.64 6.84
N VAL A 219 -6.67 12.85 6.28
CA VAL A 219 -5.42 13.54 5.95
C VAL A 219 -5.30 14.75 6.88
N ASP A 220 -4.25 14.79 7.70
CA ASP A 220 -3.90 15.91 8.58
C ASP A 220 -4.99 16.36 9.58
N GLY A 221 -5.82 15.45 10.07
CA GLY A 221 -6.89 15.79 11.02
C GLY A 221 -8.03 16.61 10.42
N LEU A 222 -7.95 16.96 9.13
CA LEU A 222 -9.09 17.36 8.34
C LEU A 222 -9.75 16.10 7.80
N LEU A 223 -11.04 15.93 8.06
CA LEU A 223 -11.84 14.93 7.37
C LEU A 223 -11.96 15.35 5.90
N VAL A 224 -10.95 15.02 5.09
CA VAL A 224 -11.12 14.99 3.65
C VAL A 224 -11.88 13.71 3.37
N ILE A 225 -13.21 13.81 3.25
CA ILE A 225 -14.01 12.74 2.64
C ILE A 225 -13.58 12.70 1.18
N LEU A 226 -12.44 12.10 0.90
CA LEU A 226 -12.22 11.47 -0.38
C LEU A 226 -13.20 10.33 -0.36
N THR A 227 -14.36 10.51 -0.97
CA THR A 227 -15.18 9.40 -1.45
C THR A 227 -14.57 9.01 -2.79
N PRO A 228 -13.54 8.14 -2.86
CA PRO A 228 -13.38 7.39 -4.08
C PRO A 228 -14.68 6.63 -4.26
N ILE A 229 -15.41 6.96 -5.31
CA ILE A 229 -16.48 6.09 -5.76
C ILE A 229 -15.76 5.05 -6.61
N ILE A 230 -15.55 3.89 -6.01
CA ILE A 230 -15.00 2.73 -6.70
C ILE A 230 -16.18 2.00 -7.30
N PHE A 231 -16.32 2.08 -8.62
CA PHE A 231 -17.31 1.32 -9.37
C PHE A 231 -16.78 -0.10 -9.59
N LEU A 232 -17.49 -1.09 -9.05
CA LEU A 232 -17.26 -2.51 -9.29
C LEU A 232 -18.51 -3.14 -9.92
N LEU A 233 -18.40 -3.63 -11.14
CA LEU A 233 -19.38 -4.56 -11.70
C LEU A 233 -19.16 -5.95 -11.06
N LEU A 234 -20.02 -6.31 -10.12
CA LEU A 234 -20.06 -7.65 -9.53
C LEU A 234 -21.20 -8.45 -10.16
N SER A 235 -20.87 -9.51 -10.89
CA SER A 235 -21.88 -10.42 -11.44
C SER A 235 -22.14 -11.56 -10.46
N SER A 236 -23.33 -11.56 -9.85
CA SER A 236 -23.93 -12.74 -9.25
C SER A 236 -24.86 -13.35 -10.31
N LEU A 237 -24.36 -14.23 -11.18
CA LEU A 237 -25.27 -15.03 -12.02
C LEU A 237 -25.72 -16.28 -11.23
N PRO A 238 -27.01 -16.62 -11.31
CA PRO A 238 -27.48 -17.35 -12.48
C PRO A 238 -28.50 -16.57 -13.33
N LEU A 239 -28.31 -16.67 -14.65
CA LEU A 239 -29.26 -16.47 -15.74
C LEU A 239 -30.69 -16.05 -15.36
N PHE A 240 -31.07 -14.81 -15.69
CA PHE A 240 -32.43 -14.53 -16.16
C PHE A 240 -32.40 -14.43 -17.68
N ARG A 241 -32.74 -15.54 -18.34
CA ARG A 241 -33.30 -15.47 -19.70
C ARG A 241 -34.67 -14.83 -19.56
N LEU A 242 -34.82 -13.60 -20.05
CA LEU A 242 -36.14 -13.03 -20.32
C LEU A 242 -36.83 -13.88 -21.39
N ARG A 243 -37.99 -14.42 -21.02
CA ARG A 243 -39.12 -14.59 -21.94
C ARG A 243 -40.03 -13.39 -21.77
#